data_AF-A0A2N7TVG5-F1
#
_entry.id   AF-A0A2N7TVG5-F1
#
_cell.length_a   1.000
_cell.length_b   1.000
_cell.length_c   1.000
_cell.angle_alpha   90.00
_cell.angle_beta   90.00
_cell.angle_gamma   90.00
#
_symmetry.space_group_name_H-M   'P 1'
#
loop_
_entity.id
_entity.type
_entity.pdbx_description
1 polymer ?
#
loop_
_entity_poly.entity_id
_entity_poly.type
_entity_poly.pdbx_seq_one_letter_code
_entity_poly.pdbx_strand_id
1 'polypeptide(L)'
;MEVPSMTCTLPDDLVDQLCPMPEAPPGCIGLDAALGRRLATAKARLDRMEREVVSRDLSALAMARVEFALAARALADDLIARGLHTSGESD
;
A
#
# COMPACT_ATOMS: atom_id res chain seq x y z
N MET A 1 -25.04 2.51 -41.80
CA MET A 1 -24.38 1.75 -40.71
C MET A 1 -23.13 2.52 -40.36
N GLU A 2 -23.20 3.35 -39.32
CA GLU A 2 -22.10 4.19 -38.88
C GLU A 2 -21.72 3.78 -37.46
N VAL A 3 -20.45 3.46 -37.24
CA VAL A 3 -19.89 3.01 -35.96
C VAL A 3 -19.47 4.27 -35.19
N PRO A 4 -19.97 4.53 -33.97
CA PRO A 4 -19.51 5.68 -33.20
C PRO A 4 -18.09 5.41 -32.69
N SER A 5 -17.13 6.16 -33.21
CA SER A 5 -15.76 6.22 -32.72
C SER A 5 -15.76 6.87 -31.33
N MET A 6 -15.60 6.05 -30.28
CA MET A 6 -15.40 6.53 -28.91
C MET A 6 -13.95 6.99 -28.74
N THR A 7 -13.68 8.23 -29.11
CA THR A 7 -12.46 8.94 -28.73
C THR A 7 -12.51 9.16 -27.22
N CYS A 8 -11.81 8.32 -26.45
CA CYS A 8 -11.61 8.51 -25.02
C CYS A 8 -10.66 9.67 -24.79
N THR A 9 -11.19 10.89 -24.66
CA THR A 9 -10.46 11.99 -24.04
C THR A 9 -10.38 11.71 -22.55
N LEU A 10 -9.24 11.23 -22.08
CA LEU A 10 -8.93 11.12 -20.65
C LEU A 10 -8.89 12.54 -20.06
N PRO A 11 -9.64 12.84 -18.99
CA PRO A 11 -9.57 14.14 -18.33
C PRO A 11 -8.21 14.32 -17.66
N ASP A 12 -7.52 15.40 -18.03
CA ASP A 12 -6.19 15.84 -17.57
C ASP A 12 -6.16 16.33 -16.09
N ASP A 13 -7.29 16.24 -15.38
CA ASP A 13 -7.48 16.82 -14.03
C ASP A 13 -7.05 15.91 -12.86
N LEU A 14 -6.40 14.78 -13.13
CA LEU A 14 -5.99 13.83 -12.06
C LEU A 14 -4.58 14.07 -11.52
N VAL A 15 -3.87 15.11 -11.98
CA VAL A 15 -2.45 15.31 -11.62
C VAL A 15 -2.24 16.12 -10.33
N ASP A 16 -3.26 16.81 -9.80
CA ASP A 16 -3.05 17.73 -8.66
C ASP A 16 -3.96 17.51 -7.43
N GLN A 17 -4.57 16.32 -7.31
CA GLN A 17 -5.15 15.91 -6.04
C GLN A 17 -4.11 15.16 -5.21
N LEU A 18 -3.21 15.93 -4.60
CA LEU A 18 -2.55 15.51 -3.36
C LEU A 18 -3.67 15.14 -2.38
N CYS A 19 -3.94 13.84 -2.23
CA CYS A 19 -4.92 13.37 -1.26
C CYS A 19 -4.58 14.02 0.10
N PRO A 20 -5.47 14.83 0.68
CA PRO A 20 -5.27 15.29 2.04
C PRO A 20 -5.19 14.02 2.90
N MET A 21 -4.05 13.82 3.56
CA MET A 21 -3.87 12.71 4.49
C MET A 21 -5.08 12.72 5.43
N PRO A 22 -5.91 11.66 5.47
CA PRO A 22 -6.92 11.56 6.49
C PRO A 22 -6.18 11.62 7.81
N GLU A 23 -6.51 12.59 8.67
CA GLU A 23 -6.01 12.62 10.04
C GLU A 23 -6.32 11.26 10.66
N ALA A 24 -5.28 10.46 10.84
CA ALA A 24 -5.40 9.15 11.44
C ALA A 24 -6.01 9.38 12.84
N PRO A 25 -7.09 8.69 13.21
CA PRO A 25 -7.65 8.80 14.55
C PRO A 25 -6.53 8.57 15.57
N PRO A 26 -6.54 9.26 16.73
CA PRO A 26 -5.49 9.17 17.76
C PRO A 26 -5.47 7.80 18.50
N GLY A 27 -5.81 6.72 17.80
CA GLY A 27 -5.79 5.33 18.26
C GLY A 27 -4.67 4.48 17.66
N CYS A 28 -3.75 5.03 16.86
CA CYS A 28 -2.51 4.33 16.49
C CYS A 28 -1.49 4.33 17.64
N ILE A 29 -1.94 4.31 18.90
CA ILE A 29 -1.10 4.31 20.10
C ILE A 29 -0.59 2.88 20.27
N GLY A 30 0.50 2.58 19.58
CA GLY A 30 1.26 1.35 19.81
C GLY A 30 1.78 0.68 18.55
N LEU A 31 1.25 0.99 17.38
CA LEU A 31 1.70 0.40 16.11
C LEU A 31 3.22 0.39 16.04
N ASP A 32 3.83 -0.79 15.83
CA ASP A 32 5.28 -0.89 15.76
C ASP A 32 5.75 -0.01 14.59
N ALA A 33 6.30 1.15 14.94
CA ALA A 33 6.77 2.13 13.97
C ALA A 33 7.86 1.53 13.07
N ALA A 34 8.56 0.48 13.51
CA ALA A 34 9.49 -0.27 12.67
C ALA A 34 8.78 -1.11 11.61
N LEU A 35 7.69 -1.81 11.95
CA LEU A 35 6.89 -2.58 10.98
C LEU A 35 6.21 -1.63 9.97
N GLY A 36 5.66 -0.52 10.44
CA GLY A 36 5.07 0.51 9.58
C GLY A 36 6.10 1.11 8.59
N ARG A 37 7.29 1.50 9.09
CA ARG A 37 8.38 1.97 8.22
C ARG A 37 8.81 0.92 7.21
N ARG A 38 8.98 -0.33 7.64
CA ARG A 38 9.39 -1.43 6.76
C ARG A 38 8.38 -1.68 5.64
N LEU A 39 7.08 -1.65 5.94
CA LEU A 39 6.04 -1.75 4.92
C LEU A 39 6.08 -0.58 3.94
N ALA A 40 6.21 0.65 4.45
CA ALA A 40 6.29 1.85 3.62
C ALA A 40 7.50 1.81 2.67
N THR A 41 8.68 1.39 3.16
CA THR A 41 9.88 1.22 2.34
C THR A 41 9.69 0.14 1.27
N ALA A 42 9.14 -1.02 1.64
CA ALA A 42 8.88 -2.09 0.68
C ALA A 42 7.89 -1.65 -0.41
N LYS A 43 6.84 -0.91 -0.03
CA LYS A 43 5.87 -0.34 -0.97
C LYS A 43 6.51 0.66 -1.93
N ALA A 44 7.30 1.60 -1.42
CA ALA A 44 7.95 2.61 -2.27
C ALA A 44 8.91 1.98 -3.29
N ARG A 45 9.62 0.91 -2.89
CA ARG A 45 10.47 0.13 -3.79
C ARG A 45 9.65 -0.58 -4.86
N LEU A 46 8.57 -1.26 -4.48
CA LEU A 46 7.68 -1.93 -5.43
C LEU A 46 7.06 -0.94 -6.43
N ASP A 47 6.50 0.16 -5.94
CA ASP A 47 5.86 1.19 -6.78
C ASP A 47 6.86 1.78 -7.80
N ARG A 48 8.13 1.95 -7.42
CA ARG A 48 9.19 2.38 -8.35
C ARG A 48 9.42 1.34 -9.45
N MET A 49 9.58 0.08 -9.06
CA MET A 49 9.88 -1.01 -9.99
C MET A 49 8.71 -1.30 -10.95
N GLU A 50 7.47 -1.12 -10.50
CA GLU A 50 6.29 -1.26 -11.35
C GLU A 50 6.14 -0.13 -12.37
N ARG A 51 6.66 1.07 -12.07
CA ARG A 51 6.71 2.20 -13.01
C ARG A 51 7.84 2.08 -14.03
N GLU A 52 8.96 1.48 -13.66
CA GLU A 52 10.13 1.27 -14.53
C GLU A 52 9.96 0.07 -15.48
N VAL A 53 8.84 0.02 -16.23
CA VAL A 53 8.43 -1.09 -17.11
C VAL A 53 9.45 -1.43 -18.22
N VAL A 54 10.36 -0.50 -18.52
CA VAL A 54 11.23 -0.55 -19.71
C VAL A 54 12.53 -1.35 -19.47
N SER A 55 12.94 -1.57 -18.21
CA SER A 55 14.15 -2.33 -17.84
C SER A 55 13.78 -3.54 -16.98
N ARG A 56 13.16 -4.55 -17.61
CA ARG A 56 12.56 -5.71 -16.92
C ARG A 56 13.60 -6.66 -16.32
N ASP A 57 14.05 -6.38 -15.10
CA ASP A 57 14.42 -7.46 -14.18
C ASP A 57 13.15 -8.00 -13.51
N LEU A 58 12.51 -8.96 -14.19
CA LEU A 58 11.30 -9.62 -13.69
C LEU A 58 11.55 -10.37 -12.38
N SER A 59 12.77 -10.86 -12.16
CA SER A 59 13.15 -11.55 -10.92
C SER A 59 13.17 -10.55 -9.76
N ALA A 60 13.83 -9.40 -9.95
CA ALA A 60 13.85 -8.36 -8.94
C ALA A 60 12.45 -7.81 -8.62
N LEU A 61 11.58 -7.67 -9.63
CA LEU A 61 10.19 -7.25 -9.44
C LEU A 61 9.39 -8.29 -8.64
N ALA A 62 9.54 -9.57 -8.96
CA ALA A 62 8.91 -10.65 -8.19
C ALA A 62 9.36 -10.64 -6.73
N MET A 63 10.66 -10.47 -6.48
CA MET A 63 11.21 -10.34 -5.13
C MET A 63 10.63 -9.14 -4.38
N ALA A 64 10.54 -7.96 -5.01
CA ALA A 64 9.96 -6.77 -4.40
C ALA A 64 8.48 -6.98 -4.02
N ARG A 65 7.70 -7.70 -4.84
CA ARG A 65 6.31 -8.07 -4.51
C ARG A 65 6.22 -8.99 -3.31
N VAL A 66 7.08 -10.00 -3.24
CA VAL A 66 7.14 -10.93 -2.10
C VAL A 66 7.53 -10.17 -0.83
N GLU A 67 8.54 -9.30 -0.88
CA GLU A 67 8.96 -8.50 0.26
C GLU A 67 7.84 -7.58 0.77
N PHE A 68 7.11 -6.92 -0.13
CA PHE A 68 5.94 -6.11 0.23
C PHE A 68 4.85 -6.95 0.92
N ALA A 69 4.49 -8.11 0.35
CA ALA A 69 3.49 -8.99 0.93
C ALA A 69 3.90 -9.50 2.33
N LEU A 70 5.17 -9.82 2.53
CA LEU A 70 5.69 -10.24 3.84
C LEU A 70 5.66 -9.11 4.87
N ALA A 71 6.02 -7.89 4.48
CA ALA A 71 5.96 -6.74 5.36
C ALA A 71 4.51 -6.39 5.75
N ALA A 72 3.58 -6.49 4.80
CA ALA A 72 2.16 -6.24 5.03
C ALA A 72 1.58 -7.27 6.00
N ARG A 73 1.93 -8.56 5.80
CA ARG A 73 1.51 -9.63 6.69
C ARG A 73 2.07 -9.45 8.10
N ALA A 74 3.35 -9.13 8.25
CA ALA A 74 3.93 -8.90 9.57
C ALA A 74 3.23 -7.76 10.34
N LEU A 75 2.87 -6.68 9.63
CA LEU A 75 2.10 -5.59 10.22
C LEU A 75 0.68 -6.03 10.60
N ALA A 76 0.01 -6.80 9.74
CA ALA A 76 -1.32 -7.34 10.01
C ALA A 76 -1.30 -8.30 11.22
N ASP A 77 -0.31 -9.18 11.31
CA ASP A 77 -0.13 -10.11 12.42
C ASP A 77 0.09 -9.35 13.75
N ASP A 78 0.89 -8.27 13.74
CA ASP A 78 1.09 -7.38 14.91
C ASP A 78 -0.21 -6.67 15.32
N LEU A 79 -0.99 -6.16 14.36
CA LEU A 79 -2.29 -5.55 14.62
C LEU A 79 -3.31 -6.56 15.19
N ILE A 80 -3.35 -7.77 14.64
CA ILE A 80 -4.22 -8.85 15.12
C ILE A 80 -3.83 -9.24 16.55
N ALA A 81 -2.53 -9.45 16.81
CA ALA A 81 -2.05 -9.77 18.16
C ALA A 81 -2.48 -8.71 19.18
N ARG A 82 -2.32 -7.42 18.84
CA ARG A 82 -2.76 -6.30 19.69
C ARG A 82 -4.27 -6.28 19.91
N GLY A 83 -5.06 -6.54 18.87
CA GLY A 83 -6.53 -6.56 18.94
C GLY A 83 -7.10 -7.78 19.67
N LEU A 84 -6.37 -8.90 19.72
CA LEU A 84 -6.76 -10.08 20.49
C LEU A 84 -6.58 -9.87 22.01
N HIS A 85 -5.70 -8.97 22.44
CA HIS A 85 -5.51 -8.64 23.85
C HIS A 85 -6.58 -7.68 24.42
N THR A 86 -7.41 -7.05 23.59
CA THR A 86 -8.41 -6.07 24.05
C THR A 86 -9.79 -6.67 24.37
N SER A 87 -10.00 -7.99 24.19
CA SER A 87 -11.31 -8.64 24.33
C SER A 87 -11.40 -9.65 25.49
N GLY A 88 -10.41 -9.71 26.38
CA GLY A 88 -10.23 -10.82 27.34
C GLY A 88 -10.18 -10.45 28.82
N GLU A 89 -10.64 -9.28 29.24
CA GLU A 89 -10.72 -8.94 30.67
C GLU A 89 -12.06 -8.25 30.97
N SER A 90 -13.05 -9.06 31.32
CA SER A 90 -14.29 -8.63 31.97
C SER A 90 -14.59 -9.69 33.03
N ASP A 91 -14.16 -9.40 34.25
CA ASP A 91 -14.58 -10.05 35.50
C ASP A 91 -16.03 -9.66 35.83
#